data_AF-A0A3D8L9S5-F1
#
_entry.id   AF-A0A3D8L9S5-F1
#
_cell.length_a   1.000
_cell.length_b   1.000
_cell.length_c   1.000
_cell.angle_alpha   90.00
_cell.angle_beta   90.00
_cell.angle_gamma   90.00
#
_symmetry.space_group_name_H-M   'P 1'
#
loop_
_entity.id
_entity.type
_entity.pdbx_description
1 polymer ?
#
loop_
_entity_poly.entity_id
_entity_poly.type
_entity_poly.pdbx_seq_one_letter_code
_entity_poly.pdbx_strand_id
1 'polypeptide(L)'
;MATYIKYIFNMKGKDNVFDKIMLVIGVLLLILFWVQFPAMPTVEEQHYASYMTPAEETSSTSKWTYLKPDKVFSPEEVISIQLRALQQNDQSDSGVITMFNFSSPKNKLHIGPLNHFRVLVRDPAYQSMLNFKNYKTGQLVVTDNTAYQLVVIDSRDGREEVYMFILSKQRRGSYKGCWMTEGIARMEPGVETTFM
;
A
#
# COMPACT_ATOMS: atom_id res chain seq x y z
N MET A 1 -56.76 -25.33 25.30
CA MET A 1 -56.74 -24.95 23.86
C MET A 1 -57.20 -23.52 23.57
N ALA A 2 -57.95 -22.83 24.44
CA ALA A 2 -58.47 -21.48 24.14
C ALA A 2 -57.47 -20.32 24.29
N THR A 3 -56.34 -20.50 24.98
CA THR A 3 -55.38 -19.41 25.25
C THR A 3 -54.35 -19.20 24.14
N TYR A 4 -54.05 -20.23 23.33
CA TYR A 4 -53.00 -20.15 22.31
C TYR A 4 -53.45 -19.51 20.99
N ILE A 5 -54.76 -19.49 20.71
CA ILE A 5 -55.31 -18.95 19.45
C ILE A 5 -55.37 -17.41 19.48
N LYS A 6 -55.36 -16.78 20.67
CA LYS A 6 -55.41 -15.31 20.80
C LYS A 6 -54.11 -14.60 20.40
N TYR A 7 -52.97 -15.29 20.40
CA TYR A 7 -51.68 -14.72 20.00
C TYR A 7 -51.42 -14.77 18.49
N ILE A 8 -52.09 -15.66 17.76
CA ILE A 8 -51.89 -15.80 16.30
C ILE A 8 -52.76 -14.78 15.51
N PHE A 9 -53.85 -14.28 16.09
CA PHE A 9 -54.76 -13.35 15.41
C PHE A 9 -54.46 -11.85 15.64
N ASN A 10 -53.25 -11.48 16.10
CA ASN A 10 -52.86 -10.08 16.30
C ASN A 10 -51.50 -9.71 15.70
N MET A 11 -51.13 -10.31 14.57
CA MET A 11 -49.95 -9.93 13.77
C MET A 11 -50.27 -9.89 12.28
N LYS A 12 -51.36 -9.19 11.91
CA LYS A 12 -51.72 -8.98 10.49
C LYS A 12 -51.93 -7.50 10.14
N GLY A 13 -51.39 -6.61 10.97
CA GLY A 13 -51.46 -5.15 10.82
C GLY A 13 -50.25 -4.41 11.34
N LYS A 14 -49.13 -5.12 11.59
CA LYS A 14 -47.92 -4.56 12.21
C LYS A 14 -46.74 -4.54 11.24
N ASP A 15 -46.72 -5.50 10.32
CA ASP A 15 -45.97 -5.62 9.07
C ASP A 15 -45.96 -4.32 8.25
N ASN A 16 -47.13 -3.77 7.88
CA ASN A 16 -47.21 -2.50 7.14
C ASN A 16 -46.65 -1.29 7.91
N VAL A 17 -46.67 -1.34 9.25
CA VAL A 17 -46.18 -0.26 10.12
C VAL A 17 -44.67 -0.37 10.28
N PHE A 18 -44.14 -1.57 10.51
CA PHE A 18 -42.70 -1.82 10.59
C PHE A 18 -42.00 -1.56 9.26
N ASP A 19 -42.58 -1.94 8.11
CA ASP A 19 -42.01 -1.66 6.79
C ASP A 19 -41.98 -0.15 6.50
N LYS A 20 -43.02 0.59 6.87
CA LYS A 20 -43.03 2.06 6.75
C LYS A 20 -42.01 2.70 7.68
N ILE A 21 -41.86 2.21 8.91
CA ILE A 21 -40.86 2.70 9.85
C ILE A 21 -39.45 2.42 9.35
N MET A 22 -39.17 1.22 8.83
CA MET A 22 -37.88 0.86 8.24
C MET A 22 -37.56 1.68 6.99
N LEU A 23 -38.56 1.95 6.15
CA LEU A 23 -38.38 2.80 4.97
C LEU A 23 -38.10 4.25 5.36
N VAL A 24 -38.84 4.82 6.32
CA VAL A 24 -38.62 6.19 6.81
C VAL A 24 -37.25 6.30 7.48
N ILE A 25 -36.87 5.34 8.32
CA ILE A 25 -35.55 5.31 8.97
C ILE A 25 -34.44 5.16 7.91
N GLY A 26 -34.60 4.28 6.94
CA GLY A 26 -33.62 4.09 5.86
C GLY A 26 -33.43 5.35 5.00
N VAL A 27 -34.52 6.03 4.66
CA VAL A 27 -34.48 7.31 3.94
C VAL A 27 -33.85 8.41 4.80
N LEU A 28 -34.17 8.46 6.10
CA LEU A 28 -33.61 9.44 7.02
C LEU A 28 -32.10 9.20 7.24
N LEU A 29 -31.67 7.94 7.31
CA LEU A 29 -30.25 7.56 7.34
C LEU A 29 -29.53 7.87 6.03
N LEU A 30 -30.18 7.67 4.86
CA LEU A 30 -29.62 8.07 3.57
C LEU A 30 -29.45 9.60 3.49
N ILE A 31 -30.45 10.37 3.92
CA ILE A 31 -30.38 11.84 3.94
C ILE A 31 -29.28 12.30 4.91
N LEU A 32 -29.19 11.70 6.11
CA LEU A 32 -28.11 12.01 7.06
C LEU A 32 -26.72 11.63 6.52
N PHE A 33 -26.60 10.50 5.84
CA PHE A 33 -25.34 10.07 5.20
C PHE A 33 -24.92 11.02 4.07
N TRP A 34 -25.88 11.55 3.30
CA TRP A 34 -25.65 12.61 2.31
C TRP A 34 -25.26 13.96 2.93
N VAL A 35 -25.66 14.24 4.18
CA VAL A 35 -25.27 15.47 4.90
C VAL A 35 -23.89 15.35 5.57
N GLN A 36 -23.46 14.13 5.92
CA GLN A 36 -22.13 13.88 6.50
C GLN A 36 -20.99 13.73 5.47
N PHE A 37 -21.31 13.52 4.20
CA PHE A 37 -20.35 13.65 3.10
C PHE A 37 -20.53 15.01 2.43
N PRO A 38 -19.80 16.07 2.86
CA PRO A 38 -19.70 17.26 2.05
C PRO A 38 -19.21 16.87 0.65
N ALA A 39 -19.76 17.57 -0.33
CA ALA A 39 -19.65 17.36 -1.76
C ALA A 39 -18.25 16.90 -2.22
N MET A 40 -18.27 16.11 -3.30
CA MET A 40 -17.16 15.82 -4.21
C MET A 40 -16.01 16.82 -4.07
N PRO A 41 -14.72 16.40 -3.99
CA PRO A 41 -13.63 17.34 -4.17
C PRO A 41 -13.89 18.07 -5.49
N THR A 42 -14.28 19.33 -5.38
CA THR A 42 -14.46 20.22 -6.51
C THR A 42 -13.14 20.21 -7.23
N VAL A 43 -13.20 19.81 -8.50
CA VAL A 43 -12.16 19.93 -9.52
C VAL A 43 -11.24 21.11 -9.21
N GLU A 44 -10.18 20.85 -8.44
CA GLU A 44 -9.08 21.78 -8.21
C GLU A 44 -8.02 21.46 -9.25
N GLU A 45 -8.46 21.52 -10.51
CA GLU A 45 -7.70 21.26 -11.73
C GLU A 45 -6.88 22.49 -12.15
N GLN A 46 -6.39 23.25 -11.17
CA GLN A 46 -5.55 24.43 -11.36
C GLN A 46 -4.36 24.49 -10.38
N HIS A 47 -4.30 23.63 -9.34
CA HIS A 47 -3.23 23.68 -8.34
C HIS A 47 -2.17 22.55 -8.44
N TYR A 48 -2.30 21.61 -9.38
CA TYR A 48 -1.20 20.70 -9.75
C TYR A 48 -0.12 21.38 -10.61
N ALA A 49 -0.36 22.61 -11.08
CA ALA A 49 0.61 23.40 -11.85
C ALA A 49 1.43 24.41 -11.01
N SER A 50 1.35 24.35 -9.67
CA SER A 50 1.98 25.34 -8.78
C SER A 50 3.19 24.84 -7.97
N TYR A 51 3.86 23.76 -8.42
CA TYR A 51 5.12 23.31 -7.81
C TYR A 51 6.36 24.12 -8.25
N MET A 52 6.18 25.20 -9.00
CA MET A 52 7.26 26.15 -9.28
C MET A 52 7.10 27.37 -8.38
N THR A 53 7.54 27.22 -7.12
CA THR A 53 8.12 28.35 -6.40
C THR A 53 9.57 28.47 -6.88
N PRO A 54 10.00 29.61 -7.45
CA PRO A 54 11.40 29.88 -7.68
C PRO A 54 12.06 30.35 -6.37
N ALA A 55 13.31 29.95 -6.19
CA ALA A 55 14.27 30.29 -5.12
C ALA A 55 14.19 29.37 -3.88
N GLU A 56 15.25 28.66 -3.47
CA GLU A 56 16.67 28.88 -3.68
C GLU A 56 17.41 27.57 -3.97
N GLU A 57 18.35 27.66 -4.92
CA GLU A 57 19.33 26.63 -5.21
C GLU A 57 20.27 26.45 -4.01
N THR A 58 20.08 25.37 -3.26
CA THR A 58 21.23 24.58 -2.83
C THR A 58 21.22 23.30 -3.64
N SER A 59 21.96 23.34 -4.74
CA SER A 59 22.27 22.20 -5.60
C SER A 59 22.86 21.06 -4.77
N SER A 60 22.02 20.15 -4.32
CA SER A 60 22.40 18.75 -4.10
C SER A 60 21.73 17.96 -5.20
N THR A 61 22.34 17.96 -6.40
CA THR A 61 21.96 17.03 -7.46
C THR A 61 22.18 15.61 -6.95
N SER A 62 21.14 14.98 -6.40
CA SER A 62 21.19 13.54 -6.12
C SER A 62 21.56 12.85 -7.43
N LYS A 63 22.61 12.01 -7.40
CA LYS A 63 23.16 11.30 -8.56
C LYS A 63 22.14 10.41 -9.30
N TRP A 64 20.93 10.27 -8.75
CA TRP A 64 19.87 9.42 -9.24
C TRP A 64 18.67 10.23 -9.71
N THR A 65 18.34 10.10 -11.00
CA THR A 65 16.98 10.34 -11.49
C THR A 65 16.07 9.32 -10.81
N TYR A 66 15.09 9.76 -10.00
CA TYR A 66 14.16 8.86 -9.34
C TYR A 66 13.43 7.99 -10.38
N LEU A 67 13.76 6.70 -10.42
CA LEU A 67 13.11 5.78 -11.34
C LEU A 67 11.63 5.65 -10.99
N LYS A 68 10.82 5.47 -12.04
CA LYS A 68 9.37 5.33 -11.96
C LYS A 68 8.96 3.98 -12.58
N PRO A 69 7.80 3.43 -12.19
CA PRO A 69 7.27 2.23 -12.82
C PRO A 69 7.08 2.42 -14.32
N ASP A 70 7.50 1.42 -15.08
CA ASP A 70 7.28 1.32 -16.52
C ASP A 70 6.87 -0.12 -16.86
N LYS A 71 6.15 -0.29 -17.96
CA LYS A 71 5.63 -1.59 -18.43
C LYS A 71 6.75 -2.47 -18.99
N VAL A 72 7.89 -1.88 -19.35
CA VAL A 72 9.06 -2.61 -19.85
C VAL A 72 9.72 -3.43 -18.74
N PHE A 73 9.59 -3.03 -17.47
CA PHE A 73 10.23 -3.73 -16.37
C PHE A 73 9.46 -5.00 -16.00
N SER A 74 10.20 -6.11 -15.99
CA SER A 74 9.79 -7.37 -15.37
C SER A 74 9.72 -7.24 -13.84
N PRO A 75 9.02 -8.14 -13.13
CA PRO A 75 8.97 -8.08 -11.66
C PRO A 75 10.35 -8.24 -11.01
N GLU A 76 11.25 -9.03 -11.61
CA GLU A 76 12.64 -9.16 -11.14
C GLU A 76 13.41 -7.84 -11.25
N GLU A 77 13.28 -7.14 -12.39
CA GLU A 77 13.90 -5.83 -12.58
C GLU A 77 13.35 -4.79 -11.61
N VAL A 78 12.04 -4.80 -11.35
CA VAL A 78 11.41 -3.90 -10.36
C VAL A 78 11.98 -4.13 -8.96
N ILE A 79 12.20 -5.39 -8.55
CA ILE A 79 12.83 -5.71 -7.26
C ILE A 79 14.31 -5.28 -7.26
N SER A 80 15.06 -5.61 -8.33
CA SER A 80 16.47 -5.22 -8.46
C SER A 80 16.66 -3.69 -8.44
N ILE A 81 15.78 -2.92 -9.07
CA ILE A 81 15.83 -1.45 -9.07
C ILE A 81 15.68 -0.93 -7.64
N GLN A 82 14.68 -1.43 -6.91
CA GLN A 82 14.43 -1.02 -5.53
C GLN A 82 15.60 -1.40 -4.61
N LEU A 83 16.12 -2.63 -4.71
CA LEU A 83 17.25 -3.09 -3.89
C LEU A 83 18.51 -2.24 -4.13
N ARG A 84 18.87 -1.96 -5.37
CA ARG A 84 20.02 -1.09 -5.69
C ARG A 84 19.84 0.33 -5.14
N ALA A 85 18.63 0.87 -5.29
CA ALA A 85 18.33 2.21 -4.82
C ALA A 85 18.42 2.30 -3.28
N LEU A 86 17.89 1.31 -2.56
CA LEU A 86 17.95 1.24 -1.10
C LEU A 86 19.37 0.97 -0.57
N GLN A 87 20.14 0.12 -1.26
CA GLN A 87 21.55 -0.14 -0.94
C GLN A 87 22.40 1.13 -1.00
N GLN A 88 22.03 2.06 -1.88
CA GLN A 88 22.76 3.30 -2.14
C GLN A 88 21.98 4.55 -1.71
N ASN A 89 21.06 4.41 -0.74
CA ASN A 89 20.26 5.52 -0.26
C ASN A 89 21.15 6.67 0.25
N ASP A 90 21.00 7.86 -0.33
CA ASP A 90 21.76 9.04 0.06
C ASP A 90 21.03 9.87 1.14
N GLN A 91 21.63 10.99 1.55
CA GLN A 91 21.06 11.89 2.56
C GLN A 91 19.73 12.54 2.12
N SER A 92 19.42 12.53 0.81
CA SER A 92 18.17 13.04 0.25
C SER A 92 17.07 11.97 0.13
N ASP A 93 17.32 10.76 0.65
CA ASP A 93 16.40 9.62 0.61
C ASP A 93 16.09 9.13 -0.83
N SER A 94 17.06 9.20 -1.74
CA SER A 94 16.82 8.81 -3.14
C SER A 94 16.40 7.35 -3.33
N GLY A 95 16.90 6.45 -2.49
CA GLY A 95 16.50 5.05 -2.44
C GLY A 95 15.06 4.87 -1.97
N VAL A 96 14.71 5.55 -0.87
CA VAL A 96 13.36 5.54 -0.29
C VAL A 96 12.33 6.13 -1.26
N ILE A 97 12.66 7.25 -1.92
CA ILE A 97 11.78 7.86 -2.93
C ILE A 97 11.56 6.91 -4.10
N THR A 98 12.61 6.21 -4.56
CA THR A 98 12.49 5.22 -5.64
C THR A 98 11.56 4.08 -5.22
N MET A 99 11.76 3.49 -4.04
CA MET A 99 10.87 2.46 -3.51
C MET A 99 9.41 2.94 -3.38
N PHE A 100 9.21 4.18 -2.94
CA PHE A 100 7.88 4.79 -2.90
C PHE A 100 7.26 4.94 -4.30
N ASN A 101 8.04 5.34 -5.31
CA ASN A 101 7.55 5.43 -6.68
C ASN A 101 7.06 4.08 -7.21
N PHE A 102 7.76 2.99 -6.87
CA PHE A 102 7.39 1.62 -7.24
C PHE A 102 6.27 1.00 -6.40
N SER A 103 5.85 1.63 -5.30
CA SER A 103 4.72 1.15 -4.50
C SER A 103 3.39 1.33 -5.23
N SER A 104 2.58 0.27 -5.28
CA SER A 104 1.28 0.25 -5.99
C SER A 104 0.35 1.36 -5.46
N PRO A 105 -0.61 1.85 -6.27
CA PRO A 105 -1.61 2.79 -5.77
C PRO A 105 -2.36 2.27 -4.53
N LYS A 106 -2.67 0.97 -4.50
CA LYS A 106 -3.30 0.31 -3.36
C LYS A 106 -2.39 0.36 -2.12
N ASN A 107 -1.12 0.00 -2.27
CA ASN A 107 -0.15 0.03 -1.18
C ASN A 107 0.04 1.45 -0.63
N LYS A 108 0.10 2.47 -1.50
CA LYS A 108 0.19 3.88 -1.11
C LYS A 108 -0.99 4.36 -0.28
N LEU A 109 -2.20 3.83 -0.50
CA LEU A 109 -3.36 4.13 0.36
C LEU A 109 -3.16 3.64 1.80
N HIS A 110 -2.41 2.56 2.00
CA HIS A 110 -2.10 2.02 3.32
C HIS A 110 -0.90 2.70 3.97
N ILE A 111 0.16 2.99 3.20
CA ILE A 111 1.38 3.65 3.68
C ILE A 111 1.18 5.15 3.96
N GLY A 112 0.29 5.81 3.19
CA GLY A 112 0.11 7.26 3.26
C GLY A 112 1.19 8.04 2.49
N PRO A 113 1.33 9.35 2.77
CA PRO A 113 2.20 10.24 2.00
C PRO A 113 3.69 9.90 2.18
N LEU A 114 4.54 10.34 1.25
CA LEU A 114 5.98 10.06 1.24
C LEU A 114 6.69 10.39 2.56
N ASN A 115 6.29 11.46 3.26
CA ASN A 115 6.87 11.80 4.56
C ASN A 115 6.56 10.75 5.63
N HIS A 116 5.38 10.14 5.60
CA HIS A 116 5.05 9.01 6.47
C HIS A 116 5.91 7.80 6.09
N PHE A 117 6.04 7.51 4.80
CA PHE A 117 6.85 6.41 4.32
C PHE A 117 8.34 6.52 4.73
N ARG A 118 8.90 7.74 4.72
CA ARG A 118 10.25 8.01 5.23
C ARG A 118 10.42 7.63 6.70
N VAL A 119 9.39 7.81 7.51
CA VAL A 119 9.41 7.37 8.92
C VAL A 119 9.30 5.85 8.98
N LEU A 120 8.37 5.26 8.23
CA LEU A 120 8.11 3.81 8.22
C LEU A 120 9.35 2.98 7.85
N VAL A 121 10.09 3.37 6.82
CA VAL A 121 11.30 2.62 6.39
C VAL A 121 12.44 2.67 7.42
N ARG A 122 12.38 3.61 8.38
CA ARG A 122 13.33 3.74 9.48
C ARG A 122 12.87 3.02 10.75
N ASP A 123 11.69 2.40 10.74
CA ASP A 123 11.24 1.53 11.82
C ASP A 123 12.20 0.35 11.99
N PRO A 124 12.41 -0.17 13.21
CA PRO A 124 13.30 -1.29 13.46
C PRO A 124 13.08 -2.51 12.56
N ALA A 125 11.85 -2.76 12.13
CA ALA A 125 11.52 -3.87 11.24
C ALA A 125 12.07 -3.71 9.81
N TYR A 126 12.36 -2.48 9.36
CA TYR A 126 12.75 -2.19 7.97
C TYR A 126 14.06 -1.42 7.82
N GLN A 127 14.59 -0.83 8.91
CA GLN A 127 15.79 0.01 8.86
C GLN A 127 17.00 -0.71 8.23
N SER A 128 17.10 -2.03 8.38
CA SER A 128 18.16 -2.86 7.80
C SER A 128 18.13 -2.88 6.27
N MET A 129 17.01 -2.53 5.64
CA MET A 129 16.89 -2.40 4.18
C MET A 129 17.62 -1.16 3.64
N LEU A 130 18.02 -0.22 4.50
CA LEU A 130 18.76 0.97 4.08
C LEU A 130 20.26 0.74 4.16
N ASN A 131 20.96 1.05 3.07
CA ASN A 131 22.42 1.06 3.00
C ASN A 131 23.10 -0.25 3.42
N PHE A 132 22.44 -1.39 3.20
CA PHE A 132 22.99 -2.70 3.49
C PHE A 132 24.25 -3.01 2.67
N LYS A 133 25.04 -4.00 3.11
CA LYS A 133 26.32 -4.35 2.49
C LYS A 133 26.12 -5.13 1.20
N ASN A 134 25.40 -6.24 1.28
CA ASN A 134 25.12 -7.14 0.16
C ASN A 134 23.71 -7.72 0.28
N TYR A 135 23.26 -8.39 -0.78
CA TYR A 135 22.01 -9.12 -0.78
C TYR A 135 22.11 -10.36 -1.67
N LYS A 136 21.25 -11.33 -1.38
CA LYS A 136 20.99 -12.52 -2.21
C LYS A 136 19.51 -12.59 -2.48
N THR A 137 19.12 -12.99 -3.68
CA THR A 137 17.72 -13.19 -4.05
C THR A 137 17.43 -14.69 -4.16
N GLY A 138 16.26 -15.08 -3.67
CA GLY A 138 15.69 -16.40 -3.93
C GLY A 138 15.07 -16.49 -5.32
N GLN A 139 14.52 -17.66 -5.63
CA GLN A 139 13.78 -17.88 -6.86
C GLN A 139 12.57 -16.92 -6.93
N LEU A 140 12.41 -16.25 -8.07
CA LEU A 140 11.20 -15.50 -8.38
C LEU A 140 10.06 -16.47 -8.68
N VAL A 141 8.95 -16.35 -7.96
CA VAL A 141 7.72 -17.10 -8.23
C VAL A 141 6.68 -16.14 -8.80
N VAL A 142 6.20 -16.42 -10.01
CA VAL A 142 5.15 -15.63 -10.67
C VAL A 142 3.89 -16.49 -10.80
N THR A 143 2.75 -15.96 -10.36
CA THR A 143 1.44 -16.59 -10.49
C THR A 143 0.44 -15.55 -10.99
N ASP A 144 -0.06 -15.75 -12.21
CA ASP A 144 -0.90 -14.81 -12.95
C ASP A 144 -0.30 -13.40 -13.03
N ASN A 145 -0.81 -12.48 -12.22
CA ASN A 145 -0.40 -11.08 -12.15
C ASN A 145 0.26 -10.75 -10.81
N THR A 146 0.74 -11.75 -10.08
CA THR A 146 1.42 -11.58 -8.79
C THR A 146 2.80 -12.21 -8.86
N ALA A 147 3.78 -11.58 -8.23
CA ALA A 147 5.13 -12.09 -8.13
C ALA A 147 5.65 -12.00 -6.69
N TYR A 148 6.40 -13.01 -6.28
CA TYR A 148 6.98 -13.15 -4.96
C TYR A 148 8.47 -13.45 -5.08
N GLN A 149 9.28 -12.78 -4.27
CA GLN A 149 10.70 -13.09 -4.18
C GLN A 149 11.21 -12.88 -2.76
N LEU A 150 11.92 -13.88 -2.23
CA LEU A 150 12.68 -13.71 -1.00
C LEU A 150 13.98 -12.97 -1.30
N VAL A 151 14.36 -12.07 -0.40
CA VAL A 151 15.62 -11.33 -0.44
C VAL A 151 16.26 -11.45 0.93
N VAL A 152 17.49 -11.98 0.97
CA VAL A 152 18.33 -11.99 2.15
C VAL A 152 19.27 -10.80 2.06
N ILE A 153 19.27 -9.95 3.09
CA ILE A 153 20.08 -8.74 3.16
C ILE A 153 21.12 -8.89 4.26
N ASP A 154 22.37 -8.59 3.93
CA ASP A 154 23.46 -8.42 4.90
C ASP A 154 23.47 -6.97 5.37
N SER A 155 22.90 -6.71 6.54
CA SER A 155 22.79 -5.36 7.10
C SER A 155 24.16 -4.73 7.40
N ARG A 156 24.19 -3.42 7.66
CA ARG A 156 25.43 -2.70 7.98
C ARG A 156 26.12 -3.22 9.23
N ASP A 157 25.35 -3.65 10.22
CA ASP A 157 25.83 -4.25 11.46
C ASP A 157 26.10 -5.76 11.36
N GLY A 158 25.94 -6.35 10.17
CA GLY A 158 26.34 -7.73 9.88
C GLY A 158 25.30 -8.79 10.28
N ARG A 159 24.04 -8.40 10.47
CA ARG A 159 22.92 -9.34 10.59
C ARG A 159 22.40 -9.72 9.21
N GLU A 160 22.01 -10.97 9.05
CA GLU A 160 21.19 -11.39 7.92
C GLU A 160 19.71 -11.16 8.24
N GLU A 161 19.02 -10.45 7.37
CA GLU A 161 17.59 -10.16 7.48
C GLU A 161 16.89 -10.64 6.21
N VAL A 162 15.75 -11.32 6.35
CA VAL A 162 15.02 -11.88 5.22
C VAL A 162 13.75 -11.09 4.97
N TYR A 163 13.51 -10.69 3.73
CA TYR A 163 12.32 -9.97 3.31
C TYR A 163 11.64 -10.69 2.14
N MET A 164 10.31 -10.78 2.17
CA MET A 164 9.52 -11.21 1.04
C MET A 164 8.95 -9.99 0.32
N PHE A 165 9.38 -9.79 -0.93
CA PHE A 165 8.80 -8.80 -1.83
C PHE A 165 7.56 -9.39 -2.50
N ILE A 166 6.47 -8.62 -2.48
CA ILE A 166 5.18 -8.98 -3.08
C ILE A 166 4.85 -7.91 -4.10
N LEU A 167 4.79 -8.29 -5.37
CA LEU A 167 4.47 -7.40 -6.49
C LEU A 167 3.17 -7.83 -7.16
N SER A 168 2.45 -6.87 -7.74
CA SER A 168 1.37 -7.17 -8.67
C SER A 168 1.44 -6.33 -9.94
N LYS A 169 0.98 -6.92 -11.05
CA LYS A 169 0.84 -6.24 -12.33
C LYS A 169 -0.46 -5.44 -12.34
N GLN A 170 -0.32 -4.12 -12.42
CA GLN A 170 -1.47 -3.22 -12.31
C GLN A 170 -2.40 -3.37 -13.52
N ARG A 171 -3.70 -3.53 -13.28
CA ARG A 171 -4.69 -3.82 -14.35
C ARG A 171 -5.41 -2.59 -14.90
N ARG A 172 -5.36 -1.47 -14.17
CA ARG A 172 -6.15 -0.24 -14.43
C ARG A 172 -5.35 1.01 -14.04
N GLY A 173 -5.87 2.18 -14.40
CA GLY A 173 -5.27 3.48 -14.08
C GLY A 173 -4.02 3.79 -14.91
N SER A 174 -3.31 4.85 -14.51
CA SER A 174 -2.09 5.33 -15.17
C SER A 174 -0.96 4.31 -15.21
N TYR A 175 -0.92 3.39 -14.24
CA TYR A 175 0.08 2.34 -14.14
C TYR A 175 -0.31 1.02 -14.82
N LYS A 176 -1.42 0.97 -15.58
CA LYS A 176 -1.87 -0.26 -16.25
C LYS A 176 -0.74 -0.93 -17.05
N GLY A 177 -0.40 -2.15 -16.66
CA GLY A 177 0.64 -2.98 -17.27
C GLY A 177 1.99 -2.96 -16.53
N CYS A 178 2.22 -2.03 -15.60
CA CYS A 178 3.43 -1.98 -14.79
C CYS A 178 3.39 -2.99 -13.65
N TRP A 179 4.52 -3.61 -13.34
CA TRP A 179 4.72 -4.32 -12.08
C TRP A 179 5.04 -3.31 -10.96
N MET A 180 4.38 -3.45 -9.82
CA MET A 180 4.53 -2.53 -8.68
C MET A 180 4.45 -3.30 -7.36
N THR A 181 5.11 -2.79 -6.33
CA THR A 181 5.19 -3.39 -5.00
C THR A 181 3.88 -3.23 -4.25
N GLU A 182 3.21 -4.34 -3.94
CA GLU A 182 2.03 -4.39 -3.07
C GLU A 182 2.41 -4.42 -1.59
N GLY A 183 3.58 -4.99 -1.26
CA GLY A 183 4.08 -5.04 0.10
C GLY A 183 5.46 -5.68 0.20
N ILE A 184 6.10 -5.46 1.35
CA ILE A 184 7.34 -6.12 1.75
C ILE A 184 7.14 -6.61 3.18
N ALA A 185 7.32 -7.90 3.40
CA ALA A 185 7.19 -8.51 4.72
C ALA A 185 8.57 -8.93 5.22
N ARG A 186 8.94 -8.51 6.44
CA ARG A 186 10.06 -9.11 7.14
C ARG A 186 9.68 -10.55 7.51
N MET A 187 10.55 -11.48 7.19
CA MET A 187 10.41 -12.88 7.56
C MET A 187 11.30 -13.09 8.79
N GLU A 188 10.72 -13.59 9.87
CA GLU A 188 11.55 -14.06 10.99
C GLU A 188 12.43 -15.21 10.47
N PRO A 189 13.73 -15.23 10.80
CA PRO A 189 14.52 -16.41 10.56
C PRO A 189 13.80 -17.57 11.23
N GLY A 190 13.49 -18.61 10.46
CA GLY A 190 12.81 -19.78 10.99
C GLY A 190 13.59 -20.24 12.22
N VAL A 191 12.94 -20.22 13.39
CA VAL A 191 13.41 -20.99 14.54
C VAL A 191 13.61 -22.38 13.99
N GLU A 192 14.85 -22.88 13.97
CA GLU A 192 15.10 -24.28 13.68
C GLU A 192 14.16 -25.07 14.59
N THR A 193 13.13 -25.68 14.01
CA THR A 193 12.42 -26.75 14.68
C THR A 193 13.41 -27.90 14.75
N THR A 194 14.25 -27.87 15.79
CA THR A 194 14.97 -29.04 16.28
C THR A 194 13.90 -30.06 16.66
N PHE A 195 13.54 -30.92 15.71
CA PHE A 195 12.95 -32.20 16.05
C PHE A 195 14.10 -33.04 16.62
N MET A 196 13.97 -33.35 17.91
CA MET A 196 14.82 -34.27 18.67
C MET A 196 14.94 -35.62 17.98
#